data_AF-A0A2A6ZVU4-F1
#
_entry.id   AF-A0A2A6ZVU4-F1
#
_cell.length_a   1.000
_cell.length_b   1.000
_cell.length_c   1.000
_cell.angle_alpha   90.00
_cell.angle_beta   90.00
_cell.angle_gamma   90.00
#
_symmetry.space_group_name_H-M   'P 1'
#
loop_
_entity.id
_entity.type
_entity.pdbx_description
1 polymer ?
#
loop_
_entity_poly.entity_id
_entity_poly.type
_entity_poly.pdbx_seq_one_letter_code
_entity_poly.pdbx_strand_id
1 'polypeptide(L)'
;NTRNRKNPDAFFLTTSKLRNLLSLTSTLFDESKVKEYDDLFDRIAYLRVQFVYQAGREIAVKDLIEKAQILEALKEIKDRETLQRFCRYMEALVAYFKFYGGKDK
;
A
#
# COMPACT_ATOMS: atom_id res chain seq x y z
N ASN A 1 -0.46 9.69 17.68
CA ASN A 1 -0.75 8.41 18.37
C ASN A 1 -1.52 7.52 17.40
N THR A 2 -0.98 6.36 17.00
CA THR A 2 -1.57 5.47 15.97
C THR A 2 -2.58 4.47 16.53
N ARG A 3 -2.69 4.43 17.86
CA ARG A 3 -3.52 3.49 18.58
C ARG A 3 -4.74 4.19 19.18
N ASN A 4 -5.84 3.45 19.28
CA ASN A 4 -7.07 3.94 19.84
C ASN A 4 -6.91 4.22 21.34
N ARG A 5 -7.24 5.43 21.78
CA ARG A 5 -7.13 5.82 23.21
C ARG A 5 -8.02 4.96 24.13
N LYS A 6 -9.12 4.41 23.61
CA LYS A 6 -10.03 3.51 24.34
C LYS A 6 -9.62 2.04 24.26
N ASN A 7 -8.79 1.66 23.28
CA ASN A 7 -8.27 0.30 23.13
C ASN A 7 -6.81 0.38 22.66
N PRO A 8 -5.83 0.35 23.59
CA PRO A 8 -4.41 0.51 23.30
C PRO A 8 -3.82 -0.59 22.41
N ASP A 9 -4.53 -1.68 22.19
CA ASP A 9 -4.12 -2.77 21.31
C ASP A 9 -4.70 -2.63 19.89
N ALA A 10 -5.66 -1.73 19.68
CA ALA A 10 -6.28 -1.48 18.39
C ALA A 10 -5.60 -0.33 17.64
N PHE A 11 -5.15 -0.61 16.43
CA PHE A 11 -4.71 0.41 15.47
C PHE A 11 -5.92 1.19 14.92
N PHE A 12 -5.72 2.48 14.59
CA PHE A 12 -6.69 3.21 13.77
C PHE A 12 -6.75 2.70 12.33
N LEU A 13 -5.64 2.13 11.86
CA LEU A 13 -5.57 1.41 10.60
C LEU A 13 -6.28 0.07 10.76
N THR A 14 -7.05 -0.35 9.76
CA THR A 14 -7.78 -1.63 9.75
C THR A 14 -7.35 -2.45 8.54
N THR A 15 -7.57 -3.77 8.60
CA THR A 15 -7.30 -4.67 7.49
C THR A 15 -8.18 -4.42 6.27
N SER A 16 -9.39 -3.90 6.45
CA SER A 16 -10.26 -3.48 5.34
C SER A 16 -9.63 -2.35 4.52
N LYS A 17 -9.05 -1.34 5.17
CA LYS A 17 -8.38 -0.21 4.51
C LYS A 17 -7.11 -0.67 3.77
N LEU A 18 -6.34 -1.56 4.39
CA LEU A 18 -5.15 -2.15 3.78
C LEU A 18 -5.47 -3.06 2.59
N ARG A 19 -6.58 -3.80 2.64
CA ARG A 19 -7.00 -4.69 1.55
C ARG A 19 -7.27 -3.92 0.26
N ASN A 20 -7.85 -2.73 0.37
CA ASN A 20 -8.09 -1.86 -0.79
C ASN A 20 -6.78 -1.35 -1.41
N LEU A 21 -5.77 -1.03 -0.60
CA LEU A 21 -4.45 -0.66 -1.10
C LEU A 21 -3.74 -1.86 -1.72
N LEU A 22 -3.80 -3.02 -1.07
CA LEU A 22 -3.20 -4.26 -1.54
C LEU A 22 -3.80 -4.71 -2.87
N SER A 23 -5.12 -4.63 -3.05
CA SER A 23 -5.75 -5.06 -4.30
C SER A 23 -5.23 -4.27 -5.50
N LEU A 24 -5.02 -2.96 -5.36
CA LEU A 24 -4.46 -2.13 -6.42
C LEU A 24 -3.05 -2.60 -6.81
N THR A 25 -2.23 -2.96 -5.83
CA THR A 25 -0.85 -3.40 -6.05
C THR A 25 -0.75 -4.84 -6.55
N SER A 26 -1.65 -5.73 -6.13
CA SER A 26 -1.70 -7.11 -6.59
C SER A 26 -2.12 -7.20 -8.06
N THR A 27 -3.13 -6.43 -8.47
CA THR A 27 -3.51 -6.35 -9.90
C THR A 27 -2.34 -5.85 -10.75
N LEU A 28 -1.63 -4.81 -10.28
CA LEU A 28 -0.47 -4.29 -11.01
C LEU A 28 0.69 -5.30 -11.07
N PHE A 29 0.89 -6.09 -10.00
CA PHE A 29 1.88 -7.17 -9.99
C PHE A 29 1.57 -8.24 -11.02
N ASP A 30 0.32 -8.71 -11.09
CA ASP A 30 -0.07 -9.74 -12.05
C ASP A 30 0.06 -9.24 -13.49
N GLU A 31 -0.29 -7.98 -13.76
CA GLU A 31 -0.09 -7.40 -15.08
C GLU A 31 1.37 -7.23 -15.46
N SER A 32 2.25 -6.95 -14.49
CA SER A 32 3.70 -6.88 -14.74
C SER A 32 4.32 -8.19 -15.22
N LYS A 33 3.63 -9.33 -15.03
CA LYS A 33 4.10 -10.65 -15.50
C LYS A 33 3.80 -10.88 -16.98
N VAL A 34 2.81 -10.18 -17.54
CA VAL A 34 2.27 -10.46 -18.88
C VAL A 34 2.37 -9.25 -19.82
N LYS A 35 2.55 -8.04 -19.31
CA LYS A 35 2.70 -6.79 -20.08
C LYS A 35 4.11 -6.24 -19.97
N GLU A 36 4.55 -5.53 -21.00
CA GLU A 36 5.79 -4.77 -20.96
C GLU A 36 5.68 -3.59 -20.00
N TYR A 37 6.82 -3.17 -19.44
CA TYR A 37 6.84 -2.13 -18.41
C TYR A 37 6.26 -0.80 -18.92
N ASP A 38 6.54 -0.45 -20.17
CA ASP A 38 6.08 0.79 -20.78
C ASP A 38 4.55 0.87 -20.86
N ASP A 39 3.87 -0.28 -21.04
CA ASP A 39 2.40 -0.37 -21.06
C ASP A 39 1.76 -0.18 -19.68
N LEU A 40 2.57 -0.17 -18.61
CA LEU A 40 2.12 -0.05 -17.23
C LEU A 40 2.29 1.36 -16.67
N PHE A 41 2.88 2.29 -17.43
CA PHE A 41 3.20 3.63 -16.95
C PHE A 41 1.95 4.38 -16.44
N ASP A 42 0.87 4.36 -17.20
CA ASP A 42 -0.40 5.00 -16.82
C ASP A 42 -1.00 4.38 -15.55
N ARG A 43 -0.80 3.07 -15.36
CA ARG A 43 -1.28 2.35 -14.17
C ARG A 43 -0.45 2.70 -12.93
N ILE A 44 0.85 2.84 -13.08
CA ILE A 44 1.74 3.31 -11.99
C ILE A 44 1.38 4.75 -11.61
N ALA A 45 1.16 5.62 -12.59
CA ALA A 45 0.71 7.00 -12.35
C ALA A 45 -0.64 7.03 -11.63
N TYR A 46 -1.62 6.24 -12.09
CA TYR A 46 -2.92 6.12 -11.45
C TYR A 46 -2.82 5.57 -10.02
N LEU A 47 -1.96 4.58 -9.79
CA LEU A 47 -1.71 4.03 -8.46
C LEU A 47 -1.23 5.11 -7.49
N ARG A 48 -0.29 5.97 -7.91
CA ARG A 48 0.18 7.11 -7.10
C ARG A 48 -0.95 8.07 -6.73
N VAL A 49 -1.82 8.42 -7.69
CA VAL A 49 -2.99 9.27 -7.42
C VAL A 49 -3.92 8.62 -6.39
N GLN A 50 -4.17 7.32 -6.52
CA GLN A 50 -5.00 6.57 -5.58
C GLN A 50 -4.43 6.58 -4.16
N PHE A 51 -3.11 6.39 -3.98
CA PHE A 51 -2.48 6.46 -2.66
C PHE A 51 -2.65 7.83 -2.02
N VAL A 52 -2.42 8.92 -2.78
CA VAL A 52 -2.61 10.29 -2.28
C VAL A 52 -4.07 10.55 -1.92
N TYR A 53 -5.01 10.10 -2.75
CA TYR A 53 -6.44 10.25 -2.49
C TYR A 53 -6.88 9.52 -1.21
N GLN A 54 -6.44 8.28 -1.01
CA GLN A 54 -6.76 7.52 0.21
C GLN A 54 -6.11 8.14 1.44
N ALA A 55 -4.88 8.68 1.33
CA ALA A 55 -4.24 9.45 2.40
C ALA A 55 -5.07 10.69 2.79
N GLY A 56 -5.65 11.38 1.81
CA GLY A 56 -6.50 12.55 2.05
C GLY A 56 -7.82 12.20 2.74
N ARG A 57 -8.40 11.03 2.43
CA ARG A 57 -9.66 10.58 3.02
C ARG A 57 -9.51 9.95 4.40
N GLU A 58 -8.38 9.33 4.68
CA GLU A 58 -8.21 8.51 5.87
C GLU A 58 -6.87 8.77 6.57
N ILE A 59 -6.94 9.40 7.75
CA ILE A 59 -5.77 9.76 8.55
C ILE A 59 -4.88 8.55 8.87
N ALA A 60 -5.47 7.38 9.13
CA ALA A 60 -4.71 6.16 9.41
C ALA A 60 -3.94 5.64 8.18
N VAL A 61 -4.49 5.83 6.98
CA VAL A 61 -3.81 5.48 5.72
C VAL A 61 -2.69 6.48 5.43
N LYS A 62 -2.92 7.76 5.71
CA LYS A 62 -1.87 8.79 5.64
C LYS A 62 -0.67 8.44 6.52
N ASP A 63 -0.90 8.09 7.78
CA ASP A 63 0.18 7.73 8.72
C ASP A 63 0.99 6.51 8.22
N LEU A 64 0.31 5.52 7.64
CA LEU A 64 0.98 4.39 6.99
C LEU A 64 1.85 4.85 5.82
N ILE A 65 1.28 5.62 4.87
CA ILE A 65 1.96 6.07 3.66
C ILE A 65 3.21 6.88 4.00
N GLU A 66 3.13 7.76 5.00
CA GLU A 66 4.26 8.59 5.45
C GLU A 66 5.33 7.74 6.13
N LYS A 67 4.98 6.87 7.08
CA LYS A 67 5.96 6.07 7.83
C LYS A 67 6.62 4.98 7.00
N ALA A 68 5.87 4.39 6.09
CA ALA A 68 6.37 3.39 5.15
C ALA A 68 6.96 4.03 3.88
N GLN A 69 7.00 5.37 3.78
CA GLN A 69 7.59 6.07 2.64
C GLN A 69 7.08 5.55 1.28
N ILE A 70 5.78 5.25 1.20
CA ILE A 70 5.19 4.54 0.06
C ILE A 70 5.29 5.37 -1.22
N LEU A 71 5.11 6.69 -1.12
CA LEU A 71 5.19 7.58 -2.28
C LEU A 71 6.62 7.73 -2.79
N GLU A 72 7.62 7.66 -1.90
CA GLU A 72 9.03 7.66 -2.23
C GLU A 72 9.40 6.35 -2.93
N ALA A 73 8.98 5.20 -2.38
CA ALA A 73 9.18 3.90 -3.00
C ALA A 73 8.54 3.81 -4.40
N LEU A 74 7.37 4.42 -4.61
CA LEU A 74 6.74 4.52 -5.93
C LEU A 74 7.56 5.34 -6.94
N LYS A 75 8.28 6.38 -6.50
CA LYS A 75 9.13 7.20 -7.38
C LYS A 75 10.39 6.46 -7.84
N GLU A 76 10.84 5.46 -7.07
CA GLU A 76 12.03 4.66 -7.39
C GLU A 76 11.75 3.56 -8.43
N ILE A 77 10.48 3.36 -8.81
CA ILE A 77 10.11 2.40 -9.85
C ILE A 77 10.58 2.93 -11.21
N LYS A 78 11.48 2.19 -11.83
CA LYS A 78 12.10 2.52 -13.12
C LYS A 78 12.02 1.39 -14.15
N ASP A 79 11.70 0.19 -13.70
CA ASP A 79 11.67 -1.03 -14.50
C ASP A 79 10.71 -2.06 -13.88
N ARG A 80 10.48 -3.18 -14.59
CA ARG A 80 9.64 -4.29 -14.13
C ARG A 80 10.10 -4.86 -12.79
N GLU A 81 11.41 -4.93 -12.54
CA GLU A 81 11.95 -5.54 -11.32
C GLU A 81 11.63 -4.68 -10.09
N THR A 82 11.88 -3.38 -10.18
CA THR A 82 11.58 -2.38 -9.14
C THR A 82 10.07 -2.26 -8.91
N LEU A 83 9.24 -2.35 -9.96
CA LEU A 83 7.78 -2.43 -9.83
C LEU A 83 7.35 -3.66 -9.02
N GLN A 84 7.84 -4.84 -9.40
CA GLN A 84 7.50 -6.08 -8.70
C GLN A 84 7.99 -6.09 -7.25
N ARG A 85 9.16 -5.48 -7.00
CA ARG A 85 9.70 -5.29 -5.65
C ARG A 85 8.79 -4.40 -4.81
N PHE A 86 8.27 -3.31 -5.39
CA PHE A 86 7.29 -2.45 -4.72
C PHE A 86 6.00 -3.22 -4.36
N CYS A 87 5.46 -4.05 -5.27
CA CYS A 87 4.28 -4.84 -4.96
C CYS A 87 4.51 -5.83 -3.80
N ARG A 88 5.66 -6.52 -3.79
CA ARG A 88 6.04 -7.42 -2.68
C ARG A 88 6.28 -6.67 -1.37
N TYR A 89 6.81 -5.45 -1.43
CA TYR A 89 6.94 -4.57 -0.27
C TYR A 89 5.57 -4.28 0.36
N MET A 90 4.57 -3.97 -0.47
CA MET A 90 3.20 -3.74 0.00
C MET A 90 2.56 -5.01 0.60
N GLU A 91 2.80 -6.19 0.03
CA GLU A 91 2.39 -7.47 0.61
C GLU A 91 3.01 -7.69 1.99
N ALA A 92 4.31 -7.42 2.14
CA ALA A 92 5.02 -7.57 3.41
C ALA A 92 4.45 -6.63 4.48
N LEU A 93 4.18 -5.36 4.15
CA LEU A 93 3.54 -4.41 5.08
C LEU A 93 2.20 -4.93 5.59
N VAL A 94 1.36 -5.47 4.70
CA VAL A 94 0.06 -6.03 5.09
C VAL A 94 0.22 -7.28 5.95
N ALA A 95 1.17 -8.16 5.62
CA ALA A 95 1.45 -9.36 6.40
C ALA A 95 1.91 -9.02 7.82
N TYR A 96 2.86 -8.10 7.96
CA TYR A 96 3.34 -7.63 9.27
C TYR A 96 2.23 -6.93 10.07
N PHE A 97 1.41 -6.09 9.42
CA PHE A 97 0.29 -5.45 10.09
C PHE A 97 -0.70 -6.49 10.64
N LYS A 98 -1.05 -7.51 9.85
CA LYS A 98 -1.94 -8.60 10.29
C LYS A 98 -1.35 -9.37 11.47
N PHE A 99 -0.04 -9.60 11.47
CA PHE A 99 0.66 -10.29 12.56
C PHE A 99 0.62 -9.50 13.89
N TYR A 100 0.89 -8.20 13.84
CA TYR A 100 1.03 -7.36 15.05
C TYR A 100 -0.26 -6.81 15.66
N GLY A 101 -1.44 -7.16 15.13
CA GLY A 101 -2.72 -6.71 15.72
C GLY A 101 -3.78 -6.25 14.73
N GLY A 102 -3.53 -6.39 13.42
CA GLY A 102 -4.51 -6.14 12.38
C GLY A 102 -5.59 -7.22 12.22
N LYS A 103 -5.92 -7.99 13.26
CA LYS A 103 -7.08 -8.87 13.18
C LYS A 103 -8.33 -8.00 13.32
N ASP A 104 -9.14 -7.91 12.26
CA ASP A 104 -10.55 -7.57 12.41
C ASP A 104 -11.10 -8.51 13.51
N LYS A 105 -11.41 -7.95 14.69
CA LYS A 105 -12.25 -8.64 15.67
C LYS A 105 -13.67 -8.66 15.16
#